data_AF-A0A846QV41-F1
#
_entry.id   AF-A0A846QV41-F1
#
_cell.length_a   1.000
_cell.length_b   1.000
_cell.length_c   1.000
_cell.angle_alpha   90.00
_cell.angle_beta   90.00
_cell.angle_gamma   90.00
#
_symmetry.space_group_name_H-M   'P 1'
#
loop_
_entity.id
_entity.type
_entity.pdbx_description
1 polymer ?
#
loop_
_entity_poly.entity_id
_entity_poly.type
_entity_poly.pdbx_seq_one_letter_code
_entity_poly.pdbx_strand_id
1 'polypeptide(L)'
;MLEKDPDIRVVATARNGEEGLEMIRRHQPDVVTLDIEMPRMDGLTALRHIMMEMPRPVLMVSSLTTEGAEATLKAMELGAVDFIPKQLSKVSLDIIKIEEDLRTKVRTVARRTFRVPTPVRPRAAAATPTRPSPVVRTTGTLKRDVIAIGVSTGGPPAVQKVLSQLPADLPAGILIAQHMPAAFTGPFAKRLDGVCALTVKEAEHGERFAPRTVYVAPGGKHLRIDQKISRIEVIVSEKPTEALYKPSANELMASVAEGVGRRALGVILTGMGNDGMEGMKVLKQRGGRALAQSDATCVVYGMPKAIVDAGLADEIVDIDDMAQAIVDNLYK
;
A
#
# COMPACT_ATOMS: atom_id res chain seq x y z
N MET A 1 -24.00 10.51 -6.41
CA MET A 1 -22.53 10.47 -6.60
C MET A 1 -22.14 9.39 -7.60
N LEU A 2 -22.49 8.12 -7.35
CA LEU A 2 -22.16 6.98 -8.22
C LEU A 2 -22.93 6.98 -9.54
N GLU A 3 -24.27 7.14 -9.52
CA GLU A 3 -25.13 7.10 -10.72
C GLU A 3 -24.93 8.27 -11.70
N LYS A 4 -24.05 9.22 -11.38
CA LYS A 4 -23.60 10.21 -12.36
C LYS A 4 -22.70 9.58 -13.43
N ASP A 5 -22.13 8.41 -13.15
CA ASP A 5 -21.37 7.62 -14.11
C ASP A 5 -22.31 6.69 -14.88
N PRO A 6 -22.33 6.72 -16.22
CA PRO A 6 -23.18 5.83 -17.00
C PRO A 6 -22.78 4.35 -16.88
N ASP A 7 -21.52 4.05 -16.50
CA ASP A 7 -21.03 2.69 -16.33
C ASP A 7 -21.38 2.10 -14.94
N ILE A 8 -21.95 2.89 -14.03
CA ILE A 8 -22.22 2.48 -12.64
C ILE A 8 -23.71 2.55 -12.35
N ARG A 9 -24.29 1.41 -11.99
CA ARG A 9 -25.68 1.31 -11.53
C ARG A 9 -25.73 0.98 -10.05
N VAL A 10 -26.44 1.78 -9.26
CA VAL A 10 -26.71 1.47 -7.85
C VAL A 10 -27.89 0.50 -7.77
N VAL A 11 -27.62 -0.77 -7.48
CA VAL A 11 -28.65 -1.83 -7.44
C VAL A 11 -29.46 -1.85 -6.16
N ALA A 12 -28.89 -1.36 -5.05
CA ALA A 12 -29.54 -1.25 -3.74
C ALA A 12 -28.79 -0.26 -2.83
N THR A 13 -29.48 0.23 -1.80
CA THR A 13 -28.87 0.96 -0.67
C THR A 13 -29.39 0.39 0.65
N ALA A 14 -28.58 0.47 1.70
CA ALA A 14 -28.91 -0.04 3.03
C ALA A 14 -28.48 0.98 4.10
N ARG A 15 -29.13 0.96 5.26
CA ARG A 15 -28.86 1.92 6.35
C ARG A 15 -28.00 1.34 7.49
N ASN A 16 -27.67 0.05 7.42
CA ASN A 16 -26.90 -0.69 8.43
C ASN A 16 -26.40 -2.02 7.86
N GLY A 17 -25.52 -2.70 8.60
CA GLY A 17 -24.92 -3.97 8.20
C GLY A 17 -25.94 -5.08 7.93
N GLU A 18 -26.98 -5.23 8.75
CA GLU A 18 -28.00 -6.29 8.59
C GLU A 18 -28.77 -6.15 7.28
N GLU A 19 -29.33 -4.95 7.02
CA GLU A 19 -29.98 -4.62 5.74
C GLU A 19 -29.00 -4.78 4.57
N GLY A 20 -27.73 -4.39 4.76
CA GLY A 20 -26.68 -4.53 3.75
C GLY A 20 -26.46 -5.98 3.35
N LEU A 21 -26.39 -6.89 4.32
CA LEU A 21 -26.23 -8.32 4.06
C LEU A 21 -27.42 -8.91 3.29
N GLU A 22 -28.64 -8.50 3.61
CA GLU A 22 -29.84 -8.90 2.86
C GLU A 22 -29.80 -8.41 1.41
N MET A 23 -29.45 -7.14 1.20
CA MET A 23 -29.37 -6.54 -0.14
C MET A 23 -28.29 -7.20 -1.00
N ILE A 24 -27.14 -7.54 -0.43
CA ILE A 24 -26.07 -8.22 -1.19
C ILE A 24 -26.52 -9.62 -1.61
N ARG A 25 -27.19 -10.40 -0.74
CA ARG A 25 -27.72 -11.73 -1.10
C ARG A 25 -28.75 -11.64 -2.23
N ARG A 26 -29.62 -10.62 -2.18
CA ARG A 26 -30.70 -10.45 -3.16
C ARG A 26 -30.22 -9.94 -4.51
N HIS A 27 -29.34 -8.94 -4.51
CA HIS A 27 -28.96 -8.21 -5.72
C HIS A 27 -27.62 -8.62 -6.31
N GLN A 28 -26.80 -9.39 -5.56
CA GLN A 28 -25.49 -9.88 -5.98
C GLN A 28 -24.62 -8.81 -6.68
N PRO A 29 -24.35 -7.67 -6.01
CA PRO A 29 -23.59 -6.58 -6.63
C PRO A 29 -22.15 -7.01 -6.97
N ASP A 30 -21.54 -6.32 -7.93
CA ASP A 30 -20.14 -6.53 -8.30
C ASP A 30 -19.17 -5.92 -7.29
N VAL A 31 -19.55 -4.79 -6.68
CA VAL A 31 -18.76 -4.05 -5.68
C VAL A 31 -19.69 -3.54 -4.58
N VAL A 32 -19.21 -3.58 -3.34
CA VAL A 32 -19.92 -3.04 -2.17
C VAL A 32 -19.13 -1.85 -1.64
N THR A 33 -19.77 -0.69 -1.50
CA THR A 33 -19.24 0.42 -0.71
C THR A 33 -19.80 0.33 0.71
N LEU A 34 -18.95 0.30 1.73
CA LEU A 34 -19.39 0.01 3.10
C LEU A 34 -18.88 1.06 4.09
N ASP A 35 -19.80 1.74 4.76
CA ASP A 35 -19.48 2.60 5.89
C ASP A 35 -19.02 1.77 7.09
N ILE A 36 -18.08 2.31 7.89
CA ILE A 36 -17.67 1.71 9.16
C ILE A 36 -18.70 1.97 10.25
N GLU A 37 -19.14 3.22 10.38
CA GLU A 37 -19.96 3.67 11.50
C GLU A 37 -21.45 3.59 11.13
N MET A 38 -22.10 2.50 11.52
CA MET A 38 -23.51 2.26 11.25
C MET A 38 -24.25 1.74 12.48
N PRO A 39 -25.55 2.04 12.65
CA PRO A 39 -26.36 1.51 13.75
C PRO A 39 -26.62 0.00 13.59
N ARG A 40 -26.98 -0.67 14.70
CA ARG A 40 -27.30 -2.11 14.81
C ARG A 40 -26.12 -3.04 14.51
N MET A 41 -25.62 -3.04 13.29
CA MET A 41 -24.44 -3.79 12.86
C MET A 41 -23.47 -2.84 12.15
N ASP A 42 -22.28 -2.71 12.73
CA ASP A 42 -21.21 -1.89 12.18
C ASP A 42 -20.62 -2.48 10.88
N GLY A 43 -19.87 -1.65 10.15
CA GLY A 43 -19.26 -2.05 8.88
C GLY A 43 -18.21 -3.15 9.00
N LEU A 44 -17.49 -3.25 10.12
CA LEU A 44 -16.47 -4.29 10.30
C LEU A 44 -17.09 -5.66 10.51
N THR A 45 -18.19 -5.71 11.25
CA THR A 45 -18.99 -6.90 11.49
C THR A 45 -19.68 -7.32 10.19
N ALA A 46 -20.28 -6.37 9.46
CA ALA A 46 -20.85 -6.64 8.15
C ALA A 46 -19.80 -7.18 7.16
N LEU A 47 -18.61 -6.56 7.11
CA LEU A 47 -17.50 -7.00 6.25
C LEU A 47 -17.08 -8.45 6.54
N ARG A 48 -17.00 -8.83 7.82
CA ARG A 48 -16.71 -10.22 8.22
C ARG A 48 -17.73 -11.19 7.64
N HIS A 49 -19.02 -10.89 7.78
CA HIS A 49 -20.09 -11.72 7.20
C HIS A 49 -20.00 -11.79 5.68
N ILE A 50 -19.78 -10.65 5.01
CA ILE A 50 -19.59 -10.61 3.54
C ILE A 50 -18.44 -11.54 3.13
N MET A 51 -17.27 -11.41 3.76
CA MET A 51 -16.08 -12.17 3.38
C MET A 51 -16.14 -13.66 3.73
N MET A 52 -16.97 -14.07 4.70
CA MET A 52 -17.15 -15.48 5.06
C MET A 52 -18.27 -16.17 4.28
N GLU A 53 -19.39 -15.50 4.04
CA GLU A 53 -20.60 -16.11 3.50
C GLU A 53 -20.76 -15.87 1.98
N MET A 54 -20.37 -14.69 1.51
CA MET A 54 -20.59 -14.25 0.13
C MET A 54 -19.51 -13.26 -0.32
N PRO A 55 -18.26 -13.72 -0.51
CA PRO A 55 -17.13 -12.84 -0.77
C PRO A 55 -17.36 -11.92 -1.99
N ARG A 56 -17.22 -10.62 -1.75
CA ARG A 56 -17.38 -9.54 -2.73
C ARG A 56 -16.28 -8.50 -2.52
N PRO A 57 -15.83 -7.80 -3.57
CA PRO A 57 -15.00 -6.61 -3.40
C PRO A 57 -15.70 -5.58 -2.52
N VAL A 58 -15.09 -5.22 -1.40
CA VAL A 58 -15.60 -4.18 -0.50
C VAL A 58 -14.65 -2.99 -0.49
N LEU A 59 -15.18 -1.80 -0.79
CA LEU A 59 -14.52 -0.50 -0.60
C LEU A 59 -15.06 0.14 0.69
N MET A 60 -14.19 0.31 1.67
CA MET A 60 -14.60 0.94 2.93
C MET A 60 -14.74 2.45 2.76
N VAL A 61 -15.71 3.05 3.45
CA VAL A 61 -15.90 4.51 3.48
C VAL A 61 -15.71 4.95 4.92
N SER A 62 -14.63 5.68 5.21
CA SER A 62 -14.19 5.92 6.59
C SER A 62 -13.86 7.38 6.87
N SER A 63 -14.04 7.81 8.12
CA SER A 63 -13.67 9.14 8.59
C SER A 63 -12.15 9.36 8.65
N LEU A 64 -11.71 10.62 8.60
CA LEU A 64 -10.30 11.01 8.72
C LEU A 64 -9.86 11.19 10.19
N THR A 65 -10.31 10.31 11.08
CA THR A 65 -9.89 10.26 12.48
C THR A 65 -8.90 9.13 12.72
N THR A 66 -8.16 9.17 13.83
CA THR A 66 -7.26 8.06 14.20
C THR A 66 -8.04 6.75 14.42
N GLU A 67 -9.20 6.83 15.08
CA GLU A 67 -10.08 5.67 15.28
C GLU A 67 -10.60 5.13 13.95
N GLY A 68 -11.03 6.01 13.03
CA GLY A 68 -11.44 5.66 11.68
C GLY A 68 -10.31 5.01 10.87
N ALA A 69 -9.07 5.48 11.04
CA ALA A 69 -7.89 4.90 10.42
C ALA A 69 -7.60 3.48 10.93
N GLU A 70 -7.60 3.27 12.25
CA GLU A 70 -7.42 1.94 12.85
C GLU A 70 -8.50 0.96 12.39
N ALA A 71 -9.77 1.38 12.39
CA ALA A 71 -10.88 0.59 11.89
C ALA A 71 -10.73 0.25 10.40
N THR A 72 -10.28 1.21 9.58
CA THR A 72 -10.08 0.98 8.13
C THR A 72 -8.96 -0.02 7.87
N LEU A 73 -7.84 0.10 8.59
CA LEU A 73 -6.75 -0.87 8.48
C LEU A 73 -7.20 -2.26 8.92
N LYS A 74 -8.02 -2.33 9.98
CA LYS A 74 -8.63 -3.59 10.39
C LYS A 74 -9.54 -4.17 9.31
N ALA A 75 -10.30 -3.34 8.62
CA ALA A 75 -11.12 -3.76 7.49
C ALA A 75 -10.29 -4.38 6.36
N MET A 76 -9.12 -3.80 6.03
CA MET A 76 -8.23 -4.35 5.00
C MET A 76 -7.78 -5.78 5.35
N GLU A 77 -7.48 -6.06 6.61
CA GLU A 77 -7.14 -7.43 7.06
C GLU A 77 -8.30 -8.41 6.94
N LEU A 78 -9.52 -7.91 7.15
CA LEU A 78 -10.73 -8.71 7.05
C LEU A 78 -11.12 -8.99 5.58
N GLY A 79 -10.41 -8.39 4.63
CA GLY A 79 -10.54 -8.67 3.19
C GLY A 79 -11.06 -7.49 2.37
N ALA A 80 -11.23 -6.30 2.96
CA ALA A 80 -11.55 -5.12 2.17
C ALA A 80 -10.43 -4.80 1.18
N VAL A 81 -10.83 -4.27 0.02
CA VAL A 81 -9.94 -4.08 -1.13
C VAL A 81 -9.19 -2.75 -1.06
N ASP A 82 -9.90 -1.68 -0.69
CA ASP A 82 -9.35 -0.36 -0.45
C ASP A 82 -10.37 0.48 0.35
N PHE A 83 -10.05 1.74 0.62
CA PHE A 83 -10.95 2.68 1.29
C PHE A 83 -11.08 4.03 0.56
N ILE A 84 -12.12 4.77 0.94
CA ILE A 84 -12.41 6.14 0.53
C ILE A 84 -12.54 6.99 1.81
N PRO A 85 -11.70 8.02 1.99
CA PRO A 85 -11.81 8.92 3.12
C PRO A 85 -13.01 9.85 2.98
N LYS A 86 -13.81 9.97 4.04
CA LYS A 86 -14.86 10.97 4.21
C LYS A 86 -14.20 12.27 4.65
N GLN A 87 -13.96 13.19 3.72
CA GLN A 87 -13.62 14.56 4.09
C GLN A 87 -14.91 15.26 4.51
N LEU A 88 -14.98 15.69 5.77
CA LEU A 88 -16.13 16.39 6.34
C LEU A 88 -16.14 17.90 5.98
N SER A 89 -15.22 18.36 5.10
CA SER A 89 -15.13 19.76 4.70
C SER A 89 -16.31 20.16 3.80
N LYS A 90 -17.02 21.23 4.17
CA LYS A 90 -18.14 21.82 3.42
C LYS A 90 -17.71 22.58 2.13
N VAL A 91 -16.55 22.26 1.57
CA VAL A 91 -16.03 22.94 0.37
C VAL A 91 -16.38 22.12 -0.86
N SER A 92 -17.13 22.71 -1.80
CA SER A 92 -17.68 22.02 -2.97
C SER A 92 -16.64 21.31 -3.83
N LEU A 93 -15.40 21.80 -3.88
CA LEU A 93 -14.30 21.22 -4.66
C LEU A 93 -13.79 19.88 -4.10
N ASP A 94 -13.81 19.69 -2.78
CA ASP A 94 -13.38 18.44 -2.13
C ASP A 94 -14.38 17.32 -2.42
N ILE A 95 -15.68 17.65 -2.42
CA ILE A 95 -16.76 16.73 -2.75
C ILE A 95 -16.65 16.22 -4.19
N ILE A 96 -16.32 17.09 -5.16
CA ILE A 96 -16.15 16.68 -6.57
C ILE A 96 -14.99 15.70 -6.72
N LYS A 97 -13.86 15.95 -6.05
CA LYS A 97 -12.69 15.05 -6.08
C LYS A 97 -13.02 13.68 -5.48
N ILE A 98 -13.74 13.65 -4.35
CA ILE A 98 -14.18 12.40 -3.71
C ILE A 98 -15.14 11.64 -4.63
N GLU A 99 -16.08 12.34 -5.29
CA GLU A 99 -16.98 11.72 -6.25
C GLU A 99 -16.21 11.02 -7.38
N GLU A 100 -15.19 11.68 -7.93
CA GLU A 100 -14.36 11.14 -9.01
C GLU A 100 -13.49 9.97 -8.53
N ASP A 101 -12.84 10.09 -7.37
CA ASP A 101 -12.05 9.01 -6.77
C ASP A 101 -12.93 7.78 -6.50
N LEU A 102 -14.09 7.97 -5.87
CA LEU A 102 -15.05 6.90 -5.59
C LEU A 102 -15.49 6.19 -6.88
N ARG A 103 -15.92 6.94 -7.90
CA ARG A 103 -16.34 6.34 -9.19
C ARG A 103 -15.20 5.56 -9.83
N THR A 104 -13.98 6.11 -9.79
CA THR A 104 -12.82 5.48 -10.42
C THR A 104 -12.40 4.20 -9.71
N LYS A 105 -12.37 4.20 -8.37
CA LYS A 105 -12.09 2.98 -7.59
C LYS A 105 -13.15 1.92 -7.81
N VAL A 106 -14.44 2.28 -7.79
CA VAL A 106 -15.54 1.33 -8.06
C VAL A 106 -15.39 0.70 -9.44
N ARG A 107 -15.18 1.50 -10.50
CA ARG A 107 -14.99 0.98 -11.86
C ARG A 107 -13.79 0.04 -11.93
N THR A 108 -12.68 0.43 -11.31
CA THR A 108 -11.43 -0.33 -11.39
C THR A 108 -11.55 -1.67 -10.66
N VAL A 109 -12.16 -1.66 -9.47
CA VAL A 109 -12.37 -2.86 -8.67
C VAL A 109 -13.40 -3.78 -9.32
N ALA A 110 -14.48 -3.24 -9.90
CA ALA A 110 -15.52 -4.02 -10.57
C ALA A 110 -15.00 -4.80 -11.79
N ARG A 111 -14.01 -4.24 -12.51
CA ARG A 111 -13.45 -4.86 -13.73
C ARG A 111 -12.44 -5.98 -13.43
N ARG A 112 -12.06 -6.20 -12.16
CA ARG A 112 -11.09 -7.24 -11.78
C ARG A 112 -11.77 -8.51 -11.33
N THR A 113 -11.16 -9.65 -11.66
CA THR A 113 -11.52 -10.92 -11.04
C THR A 113 -11.18 -10.88 -9.56
N PHE A 114 -12.20 -10.80 -8.71
CA PHE A 114 -12.02 -10.81 -7.27
C PHE A 114 -11.50 -12.18 -6.82
N ARG A 115 -10.28 -12.21 -6.28
CA ARG A 115 -9.76 -13.36 -5.54
C ARG A 115 -9.99 -13.11 -4.07
N VAL A 116 -10.69 -14.03 -3.41
CA VAL A 116 -10.87 -14.00 -1.96
C VAL A 116 -9.48 -14.01 -1.33
N PRO A 117 -9.10 -12.99 -0.54
CA PRO A 117 -7.82 -12.98 0.13
C PRO A 117 -7.71 -14.22 1.03
N THR A 118 -6.65 -15.02 0.85
CA THR A 118 -6.33 -16.07 1.82
C THR A 118 -5.93 -15.39 3.12
N PRO A 119 -6.56 -15.72 4.26
CA PRO A 119 -6.23 -15.09 5.53
C PRO A 119 -4.76 -15.35 5.84
N VAL A 120 -3.97 -14.27 5.95
CA VAL A 120 -2.60 -14.34 6.46
C VAL A 120 -2.74 -14.72 7.93
N ARG A 121 -2.53 -16.00 8.22
CA ARG A 121 -2.64 -16.54 9.58
C ARG A 121 -1.68 -15.73 10.46
N PRO A 122 -2.15 -14.98 11.48
CA PRO A 122 -1.25 -14.37 12.43
C PRO A 122 -0.44 -15.51 13.05
N ARG A 123 0.88 -15.41 12.96
CA ARG A 123 1.78 -16.35 13.62
C ARG A 123 1.47 -16.25 15.10
N ALA A 124 0.73 -17.23 15.61
CA ALA A 124 0.45 -17.32 17.04
C ALA A 124 1.78 -17.18 17.77
N ALA A 125 1.82 -16.32 18.78
CA ALA A 125 2.91 -16.23 19.73
C ALA A 125 2.98 -17.55 20.52
N ALA A 126 3.46 -18.61 19.87
CA ALA A 126 3.89 -19.81 20.52
C ALA A 126 5.33 -19.58 20.96
N ALA A 127 5.54 -19.67 22.26
CA ALA A 127 6.84 -19.69 22.90
C ALA A 127 7.81 -20.65 22.17
N THR A 128 9.08 -20.24 22.10
CA THR A 128 10.23 -20.91 21.50
C THR A 128 10.48 -22.33 22.05
N PRO A 129 11.24 -23.23 21.35
CA PRO A 129 12.39 -22.90 20.49
C PRO A 129 12.49 -23.58 19.10
N THR A 130 13.26 -22.89 18.25
CA THR A 130 14.04 -23.40 17.09
C THR A 130 13.30 -24.23 16.05
N ARG A 131 12.56 -23.57 15.16
CA ARG A 131 12.68 -23.91 13.74
C ARG A 131 13.80 -23.06 13.17
N PRO A 132 14.77 -23.62 12.41
CA PRO A 132 15.67 -22.78 11.65
C PRO A 132 14.79 -21.97 10.71
N SER A 133 14.73 -20.65 10.92
CA SER A 133 14.41 -19.73 9.84
C SER A 133 15.19 -20.20 8.62
N PRO A 134 14.63 -20.19 7.40
CA PRO A 134 15.46 -20.44 6.23
C PRO A 134 16.57 -19.39 6.30
N VAL A 135 17.76 -19.82 6.71
CA VAL A 135 18.96 -19.01 6.66
C VAL A 135 19.10 -18.83 5.17
N VAL A 136 18.69 -17.66 4.66
CA VAL A 136 18.92 -17.33 3.27
C VAL A 136 20.44 -17.32 3.16
N ARG A 137 21.00 -18.42 2.66
CA ARG A 137 22.42 -18.51 2.35
C ARG A 137 22.61 -17.64 1.12
N THR A 138 22.68 -16.34 1.34
CA THR A 138 22.93 -15.36 0.31
C THR A 138 24.39 -15.47 -0.08
N THR A 139 24.68 -16.34 -1.05
CA THR A 139 26.00 -16.47 -1.64
C THR A 139 26.21 -15.28 -2.57
N GLY A 140 26.85 -14.20 -2.08
CA GLY A 140 27.16 -13.04 -2.92
C GLY A 140 27.57 -11.80 -2.13
N THR A 141 28.21 -10.86 -2.81
CA THR A 141 28.48 -9.52 -2.25
C THR A 141 27.20 -8.70 -2.29
N LEU A 142 26.87 -8.02 -1.18
CA LEU A 142 25.72 -7.13 -1.12
C LEU A 142 25.92 -5.97 -2.10
N LYS A 143 24.98 -5.79 -3.04
CA LYS A 143 25.02 -4.72 -4.04
C LYS A 143 24.03 -3.61 -3.74
N ARG A 144 22.93 -3.93 -3.06
CA ARG A 144 21.85 -2.99 -2.71
C ARG A 144 21.47 -3.13 -1.25
N ASP A 145 21.36 -1.99 -0.58
CA ASP A 145 21.07 -1.87 0.84
C ASP A 145 19.99 -0.81 1.13
N VAL A 146 19.45 -0.16 0.10
CA VAL A 146 18.34 0.79 0.19
C VAL A 146 17.21 0.36 -0.74
N ILE A 147 16.05 0.06 -0.16
CA ILE A 147 14.84 -0.31 -0.89
C ILE A 147 13.85 0.85 -0.80
N ALA A 148 13.29 1.28 -1.93
CA ALA A 148 12.22 2.26 -1.99
C ALA A 148 10.97 1.58 -2.56
N ILE A 149 9.83 1.74 -1.90
CA ILE A 149 8.55 1.15 -2.30
C ILE A 149 7.54 2.27 -2.55
N GLY A 150 6.96 2.33 -3.75
CA GLY A 150 5.84 3.20 -4.09
C GLY A 150 4.56 2.40 -4.28
N VAL A 151 3.45 2.88 -3.70
CA VAL A 151 2.19 2.11 -3.66
C VAL A 151 0.97 3.00 -3.39
N SER A 152 -0.21 2.62 -3.89
CA SER A 152 -1.46 3.38 -3.72
C SER A 152 -2.67 2.47 -3.46
N THR A 153 -3.70 2.47 -4.32
CA THR A 153 -4.92 1.64 -4.20
C THR A 153 -4.61 0.15 -4.10
N GLY A 154 -5.17 -0.51 -3.08
CA GLY A 154 -4.86 -1.91 -2.73
C GLY A 154 -3.52 -2.07 -2.01
N GLY A 155 -2.90 -0.96 -1.62
CA GLY A 155 -1.55 -0.89 -1.09
C GLY A 155 -1.35 -1.48 0.30
N PRO A 156 -2.16 -1.12 1.31
CA PRO A 156 -1.99 -1.64 2.67
C PRO A 156 -1.89 -3.17 2.75
N PRO A 157 -2.79 -3.97 2.14
CA PRO A 157 -2.63 -5.42 2.16
C PRO A 157 -1.43 -5.91 1.34
N ALA A 158 -1.09 -5.25 0.22
CA ALA A 158 0.07 -5.62 -0.59
C ALA A 158 1.40 -5.41 0.17
N VAL A 159 1.57 -4.24 0.80
CA VAL A 159 2.75 -3.91 1.61
C VAL A 159 2.88 -4.87 2.79
N GLN A 160 1.78 -5.12 3.51
CA GLN A 160 1.80 -6.06 4.63
C GLN A 160 2.23 -7.46 4.18
N LYS A 161 1.71 -7.93 3.05
CA LYS A 161 2.06 -9.24 2.48
C LYS A 161 3.55 -9.34 2.16
N VAL A 162 4.11 -8.31 1.53
CA VAL A 162 5.55 -8.27 1.21
C VAL A 162 6.40 -8.23 2.48
N LEU A 163 6.15 -7.26 3.37
CA LEU A 163 7.01 -7.02 4.53
C LEU A 163 6.96 -8.16 5.57
N SER A 164 5.79 -8.77 5.78
CA SER A 164 5.64 -9.88 6.74
C SER A 164 6.41 -11.15 6.35
N GLN A 165 6.82 -11.26 5.08
CA GLN A 165 7.61 -12.37 4.57
C GLN A 165 9.12 -12.08 4.51
N LEU A 166 9.53 -10.83 4.74
CA LEU A 166 10.94 -10.47 4.75
C LEU A 166 11.63 -10.98 6.04
N PRO A 167 12.89 -11.43 5.95
CA PRO A 167 13.61 -11.99 7.08
C PRO A 167 14.08 -10.89 8.05
N ALA A 168 14.18 -11.24 9.34
CA ALA A 168 14.57 -10.30 10.41
C ALA A 168 16.00 -9.75 10.24
N ASP A 169 16.88 -10.51 9.60
CA ASP A 169 18.29 -10.19 9.41
C ASP A 169 18.59 -9.47 8.08
N LEU A 170 17.55 -9.05 7.34
CA LEU A 170 17.66 -8.33 6.07
C LEU A 170 18.75 -7.24 6.12
N PRO A 171 19.76 -7.29 5.23
CA PRO A 171 20.91 -6.37 5.29
C PRO A 171 20.61 -4.99 4.65
N ALA A 172 19.34 -4.61 4.52
CA ALA A 172 18.88 -3.40 3.85
C ALA A 172 17.83 -2.66 4.70
N GLY A 173 17.69 -1.36 4.47
CA GLY A 173 16.57 -0.56 4.98
C GLY A 173 15.53 -0.29 3.90
N ILE A 174 14.30 0.00 4.29
CA ILE A 174 13.16 0.17 3.38
C ILE A 174 12.48 1.51 3.62
N LEU A 175 12.18 2.26 2.55
CA LEU A 175 11.37 3.48 2.60
C LEU A 175 10.10 3.24 1.81
N ILE A 176 8.94 3.67 2.32
CA ILE A 176 7.64 3.42 1.71
C ILE A 176 6.88 4.72 1.52
N ALA A 177 6.58 5.05 0.26
CA ALA A 177 5.62 6.09 -0.12
C ALA A 177 4.29 5.42 -0.45
N GLN A 178 3.40 5.37 0.54
CA GLN A 178 2.03 4.89 0.40
C GLN A 178 1.08 6.08 0.33
N HIS A 179 0.29 6.19 -0.74
CA HIS A 179 -0.73 7.24 -0.88
C HIS A 179 -1.83 7.06 0.18
N MET A 180 -1.67 7.71 1.33
CA MET A 180 -2.58 7.65 2.46
C MET A 180 -2.67 9.01 3.17
N PRO A 181 -3.83 9.36 3.75
CA PRO A 181 -3.98 10.57 4.54
C PRO A 181 -3.11 10.56 5.80
N ALA A 182 -2.78 11.76 6.33
CA ALA A 182 -1.92 11.92 7.51
C ALA A 182 -2.40 11.17 8.75
N ALA A 183 -3.72 11.10 8.98
CA ALA A 183 -4.29 10.37 10.11
C ALA A 183 -4.07 8.84 10.04
N PHE A 184 -3.65 8.31 8.89
CA PHE A 184 -3.58 6.86 8.67
C PHE A 184 -2.16 6.31 8.65
N THR A 185 -1.15 7.10 8.29
CA THR A 185 0.22 6.62 8.10
C THR A 185 0.87 6.15 9.40
N GLY A 186 0.62 6.84 10.53
CA GLY A 186 1.05 6.40 11.86
C GLY A 186 0.43 5.05 12.29
N PRO A 187 -0.91 4.91 12.33
CA PRO A 187 -1.57 3.63 12.60
C PRO A 187 -1.12 2.50 11.66
N PHE A 188 -0.87 2.80 10.39
CA PHE A 188 -0.38 1.83 9.42
C PHE A 188 1.03 1.34 9.75
N ALA A 189 1.95 2.24 10.07
CA ALA A 189 3.31 1.85 10.48
C ALA A 189 3.30 0.98 11.74
N LYS A 190 2.53 1.38 12.77
CA LYS A 190 2.36 0.60 14.01
C LYS A 190 1.78 -0.78 13.74
N ARG A 191 0.84 -0.88 12.80
CA ARG A 191 0.24 -2.15 12.41
C ARG A 191 1.25 -3.09 11.76
N LEU A 192 2.04 -2.57 10.82
CA LEU A 192 3.10 -3.31 10.13
C LEU A 192 4.16 -3.80 11.11
N ASP A 193 4.57 -2.95 12.06
CA ASP A 193 5.55 -3.31 13.11
C ASP A 193 5.09 -4.54 13.93
N GLY A 194 3.79 -4.61 14.23
CA GLY A 194 3.21 -5.74 14.96
C GLY A 194 3.12 -7.07 14.19
N VAL A 195 3.38 -7.09 12.87
CA VAL A 195 3.28 -8.31 12.03
C VAL A 195 4.53 -8.61 11.21
N CYS A 196 5.51 -7.71 11.19
CA CYS A 196 6.77 -7.87 10.47
C CYS A 196 7.89 -8.27 11.44
N ALA A 197 8.92 -8.92 10.91
CA ALA A 197 10.13 -9.20 11.68
C ALA A 197 11.11 -8.02 11.72
N LEU A 198 10.95 -7.08 10.80
CA LEU A 198 11.68 -5.82 10.71
C LEU A 198 11.03 -4.77 11.62
N THR A 199 11.81 -3.80 12.09
CA THR A 199 11.26 -2.64 12.79
C THR A 199 10.55 -1.73 11.79
N VAL A 200 9.29 -1.38 12.02
CA VAL A 200 8.52 -0.50 11.14
C VAL A 200 8.09 0.75 11.91
N LYS A 201 8.33 1.92 11.34
CA LYS A 201 7.92 3.19 11.94
C LYS A 201 7.49 4.21 10.89
N GLU A 202 6.68 5.17 11.32
CA GLU A 202 6.49 6.40 10.54
C GLU A 202 7.80 7.20 10.57
N ALA A 203 8.20 7.73 9.42
CA ALA A 203 9.48 8.41 9.28
C ALA A 203 9.49 9.76 10.01
N GLU A 204 10.60 10.05 10.67
CA GLU A 204 10.89 11.33 11.32
C GLU A 204 11.99 12.09 10.57
N HIS A 205 11.85 13.41 10.49
CA HIS A 205 12.86 14.24 9.83
C HIS A 205 14.20 14.21 10.59
N GLY A 206 15.30 14.02 9.86
CA GLY A 206 16.66 14.08 10.39
C GLY A 206 17.14 12.78 11.04
N GLU A 207 16.31 11.73 11.09
CA GLU A 207 16.75 10.47 11.66
C GLU A 207 17.71 9.72 10.74
N ARG A 208 18.56 8.88 11.34
CA ARG A 208 19.53 8.09 10.59
C ARG A 208 18.83 6.91 9.93
N PHE A 209 19.00 6.76 8.63
CA PHE A 209 18.58 5.57 7.90
C PHE A 209 19.43 4.36 8.34
N ALA A 210 18.75 3.26 8.67
CA ALA A 210 19.37 2.05 9.18
C ALA A 210 18.86 0.78 8.46
N PRO A 211 19.71 -0.24 8.29
CA PRO A 211 19.27 -1.57 7.89
C PRO A 211 18.25 -2.15 8.88
N ARG A 212 17.41 -3.07 8.41
CA ARG A 212 16.36 -3.76 9.17
C ARG A 212 15.24 -2.85 9.68
N THR A 213 15.19 -1.61 9.19
CA THR A 213 14.14 -0.64 9.51
C THR A 213 13.36 -0.29 8.25
N VAL A 214 12.04 -0.21 8.42
CA VAL A 214 11.08 0.25 7.42
C VAL A 214 10.54 1.61 7.85
N TYR A 215 10.70 2.60 6.97
CA TYR A 215 10.29 3.99 7.16
C TYR A 215 9.06 4.27 6.29
N VAL A 216 7.90 4.45 6.91
CA VAL A 216 6.66 4.82 6.22
C VAL A 216 6.58 6.33 6.11
N ALA A 217 6.35 6.84 4.90
CA ALA A 217 6.19 8.27 4.68
C ALA A 217 4.94 8.81 5.41
N PRO A 218 5.06 9.90 6.18
CA PRO A 218 3.90 10.52 6.82
C PRO A 218 2.99 11.18 5.77
N GLY A 219 1.68 11.01 5.92
CA GLY A 219 0.70 11.58 4.99
C GLY A 219 0.79 13.10 4.94
N GLY A 220 0.60 13.67 3.74
CA GLY A 220 0.74 15.12 3.51
C GLY A 220 2.18 15.61 3.38
N LYS A 221 3.19 14.75 3.57
CA LYS A 221 4.61 15.08 3.42
C LYS A 221 5.30 14.08 2.49
N HIS A 222 6.44 14.47 1.93
CA HIS A 222 7.34 13.62 1.17
C HIS A 222 8.35 12.96 2.10
N LEU A 223 8.68 11.71 1.78
CA LEU A 223 9.80 10.98 2.35
C LEU A 223 10.90 10.92 1.28
N ARG A 224 12.06 11.46 1.62
CA ARG A 224 13.27 11.48 0.80
C ARG A 224 14.45 11.00 1.63
N ILE A 225 15.56 10.72 0.97
CA ILE A 225 16.85 10.56 1.65
C ILE A 225 17.83 11.64 1.24
N ASP A 226 18.80 11.89 2.12
CA ASP A 226 19.96 12.73 1.84
C ASP A 226 21.24 11.98 2.24
N GLN A 227 22.07 11.64 1.26
CA GLN A 227 23.34 10.97 1.48
C GLN A 227 24.39 12.00 1.90
N LYS A 228 24.69 12.02 3.20
CA LYS A 228 25.84 12.73 3.77
C LYS A 228 27.12 11.91 3.57
N ILE A 229 28.27 12.46 3.92
CA ILE A 229 29.58 11.82 3.74
C ILE A 229 29.64 10.40 4.36
N SER A 230 29.14 10.22 5.58
CA SER A 230 29.26 8.96 6.35
C SER A 230 27.93 8.30 6.72
N ARG A 231 26.80 8.92 6.38
CA ARG A 231 25.47 8.42 6.76
C ARG A 231 24.42 8.84 5.74
N ILE A 232 23.31 8.11 5.73
CA ILE A 232 22.09 8.50 5.04
C ILE A 232 21.14 9.07 6.09
N GLU A 233 20.59 10.24 5.80
CA GLU A 233 19.61 10.92 6.63
C GLU A 233 18.23 10.84 5.98
N VAL A 234 17.20 10.58 6.79
CA VAL A 234 15.82 10.54 6.34
C VAL A 234 15.26 11.95 6.36
N ILE A 235 14.75 12.41 5.22
CA ILE A 235 14.22 13.75 5.05
C ILE A 235 12.71 13.66 4.88
N VAL A 236 11.98 14.16 5.88
CA VAL A 236 10.54 14.35 5.80
C VAL A 236 10.24 15.83 5.60
N SER A 237 9.55 16.20 4.52
CA SER A 237 9.22 17.60 4.24
C SER A 237 7.99 17.75 3.33
N GLU A 238 7.36 18.92 3.32
CA GLU A 238 6.24 19.21 2.40
C GLU A 238 6.68 19.61 0.99
N LYS A 239 7.98 19.69 0.75
CA LYS A 239 8.60 20.07 -0.51
C LYS A 239 9.02 18.83 -1.32
N PRO A 240 8.92 18.87 -2.66
CA PRO A 240 8.39 19.97 -3.47
C PRO A 240 6.88 20.19 -3.30
N THR A 241 6.43 21.45 -3.32
CA THR A 241 5.03 21.79 -3.03
C THR A 241 4.07 21.44 -4.15
N GLU A 242 4.60 21.45 -5.38
CA GLU A 242 3.96 21.24 -6.67
C GLU A 242 3.69 19.76 -6.99
N ALA A 243 4.26 18.83 -6.21
CA ALA A 243 3.99 17.42 -6.39
C ALA A 243 2.50 17.12 -6.19
N LEU A 244 1.93 16.37 -7.13
CA LEU A 244 0.51 16.03 -7.16
C LEU A 244 0.07 15.20 -5.94
N TYR A 245 0.96 14.32 -5.46
CA TYR A 245 0.70 13.41 -4.35
C TYR A 245 1.65 13.67 -3.19
N LYS A 246 1.14 13.60 -1.96
CA LYS A 246 1.94 13.72 -0.73
C LYS A 246 1.52 12.63 0.26
N PRO A 247 2.32 11.56 0.44
CA PRO A 247 3.65 11.33 -0.14
C PRO A 247 3.63 11.02 -1.65
N SER A 248 4.76 11.25 -2.33
CA SER A 248 4.96 10.88 -3.74
C SER A 248 6.03 9.81 -3.87
N ALA A 249 5.73 8.78 -4.66
CA ALA A 249 6.67 7.73 -5.04
C ALA A 249 7.78 8.27 -5.97
N ASN A 250 7.48 9.22 -6.88
CA ASN A 250 8.51 9.86 -7.71
C ASN A 250 9.58 10.54 -6.85
N GLU A 251 9.17 11.36 -5.89
CA GLU A 251 10.08 12.09 -5.00
C GLU A 251 10.96 11.15 -4.17
N LEU A 252 10.35 10.08 -3.63
CA LEU A 252 11.08 9.07 -2.88
C LEU A 252 12.13 8.39 -3.77
N MET A 253 11.71 7.84 -4.91
CA MET A 253 12.60 7.09 -5.82
C MET A 253 13.72 7.96 -6.38
N ALA A 254 13.43 9.21 -6.77
CA ALA A 254 14.42 10.14 -7.28
C ALA A 254 15.49 10.47 -6.22
N SER A 255 15.07 10.77 -4.99
CA SER A 255 16.02 11.06 -3.90
C SER A 255 16.90 9.85 -3.55
N VAL A 256 16.33 8.64 -3.58
CA VAL A 256 17.07 7.40 -3.34
C VAL A 256 18.07 7.14 -4.46
N ALA A 257 17.67 7.34 -5.72
CA ALA A 257 18.53 7.23 -6.87
C ALA A 257 19.70 8.22 -6.83
N GLU A 258 19.44 9.48 -6.50
CA GLU A 258 20.46 10.53 -6.38
C GLU A 258 21.42 10.28 -5.21
N GLY A 259 20.89 9.82 -4.07
CA GLY A 259 21.67 9.59 -2.86
C GLY A 259 22.58 8.38 -2.95
N VAL A 260 22.10 7.24 -3.47
CA VAL A 260 22.85 5.96 -3.39
C VAL A 260 23.08 5.25 -4.73
N GLY A 261 22.47 5.74 -5.81
CA GLY A 261 22.64 5.20 -7.17
C GLY A 261 22.42 3.69 -7.27
N ARG A 262 23.42 2.95 -7.73
CA ARG A 262 23.35 1.49 -7.95
C ARG A 262 22.98 0.65 -6.72
N ARG A 263 23.12 1.22 -5.51
CA ARG A 263 22.72 0.60 -4.24
C ARG A 263 21.20 0.60 -4.02
N ALA A 264 20.45 1.30 -4.87
CA ALA A 264 19.00 1.39 -4.78
C ALA A 264 18.28 0.21 -5.47
N LEU A 265 17.25 -0.30 -4.79
CA LEU A 265 16.20 -1.13 -5.36
C LEU A 265 14.87 -0.38 -5.27
N GLY A 266 14.28 -0.04 -6.40
CA GLY A 266 12.93 0.50 -6.48
C GLY A 266 11.90 -0.60 -6.68
N VAL A 267 10.78 -0.52 -5.98
CA VAL A 267 9.65 -1.44 -6.11
C VAL A 267 8.37 -0.63 -6.28
N ILE A 268 7.60 -0.89 -7.33
CA ILE A 268 6.28 -0.28 -7.53
C ILE A 268 5.21 -1.36 -7.43
N LEU A 269 4.31 -1.17 -6.46
CA LEU A 269 3.18 -2.06 -6.21
C LEU A 269 1.88 -1.46 -6.78
N THR A 270 0.78 -2.20 -6.60
CA THR A 270 -0.58 -1.82 -6.99
C THR A 270 -0.89 -0.37 -6.65
N GLY A 271 -1.56 0.29 -7.60
CA GLY A 271 -1.93 1.68 -7.46
C GLY A 271 -2.40 2.28 -8.77
N MET A 272 -3.21 3.34 -8.66
CA MET A 272 -3.70 4.09 -9.80
C MET A 272 -2.69 5.16 -10.24
N GLY A 273 -2.71 5.51 -11.53
CA GLY A 273 -1.89 6.60 -12.08
C GLY A 273 -0.49 6.12 -12.45
N ASN A 274 0.46 7.04 -12.45
CA ASN A 274 1.84 6.79 -12.90
C ASN A 274 2.89 7.33 -11.90
N ASP A 275 2.50 7.64 -10.66
CA ASP A 275 3.47 8.07 -9.66
C ASP A 275 4.51 6.97 -9.41
N GLY A 276 5.77 7.38 -9.29
CA GLY A 276 6.94 6.50 -9.28
C GLY A 276 7.60 6.31 -10.65
N MET A 277 6.92 6.58 -11.77
CA MET A 277 7.50 6.40 -13.12
C MET A 277 8.71 7.30 -13.39
N GLU A 278 8.59 8.61 -13.16
CA GLU A 278 9.69 9.55 -13.38
C GLU A 278 10.84 9.30 -12.40
N GLY A 279 10.54 9.01 -11.13
CA GLY A 279 11.55 8.64 -10.14
C GLY A 279 12.26 7.34 -10.50
N MET A 280 11.56 6.36 -11.08
CA MET A 280 12.16 5.11 -11.56
C MET A 280 13.07 5.34 -12.76
N LYS A 281 12.75 6.28 -13.67
CA LYS A 281 13.67 6.68 -14.75
C LYS A 281 15.00 7.18 -14.18
N VAL A 282 14.95 8.04 -13.17
CA VAL A 282 16.16 8.54 -12.49
C VAL A 282 16.91 7.38 -11.83
N LEU A 283 16.20 6.47 -11.16
CA LEU A 283 16.78 5.27 -10.56
C LEU A 283 17.53 4.41 -11.57
N LYS A 284 16.93 4.14 -12.74
CA LYS A 284 17.57 3.39 -13.82
C LYS A 284 18.79 4.11 -14.39
N GLN A 285 18.72 5.42 -14.61
CA GLN A 285 19.86 6.24 -15.07
C GLN A 285 21.04 6.21 -14.09
N ARG A 286 20.77 6.07 -12.79
CA ARG A 286 21.80 5.96 -11.74
C ARG A 286 22.27 4.52 -11.48
N GLY A 287 21.81 3.56 -12.28
CA GLY A 287 22.22 2.15 -12.21
C GLY A 287 21.52 1.33 -11.13
N GLY A 288 20.45 1.85 -10.54
CA GLY A 288 19.58 1.09 -9.64
C GLY A 288 18.77 0.03 -10.37
N ARG A 289 18.14 -0.86 -9.60
CA ARG A 289 17.20 -1.86 -10.14
C ARG A 289 15.76 -1.58 -9.75
N ALA A 290 14.83 -2.01 -10.60
CA ALA A 290 13.41 -1.72 -10.49
C ALA A 290 12.59 -3.00 -10.61
N LEU A 291 11.69 -3.23 -9.65
CA LEU A 291 10.69 -4.30 -9.68
C LEU A 291 9.30 -3.69 -9.83
N ALA A 292 8.45 -4.32 -10.61
CA ALA A 292 7.05 -3.95 -10.75
C ALA A 292 6.15 -5.12 -10.36
N GLN A 293 5.09 -4.87 -9.60
CA GLN A 293 4.07 -5.87 -9.34
C GLN A 293 3.36 -6.26 -10.64
N SER A 294 3.09 -7.55 -10.83
CA SER A 294 2.36 -8.07 -11.99
C SER A 294 0.91 -7.60 -12.05
N ASP A 295 0.35 -7.55 -13.26
CA ASP A 295 -1.07 -7.24 -13.46
C ASP A 295 -1.97 -8.26 -12.75
N ALA A 296 -1.62 -9.54 -12.82
CA ALA A 296 -2.40 -10.65 -12.28
C ALA A 296 -2.67 -10.53 -10.76
N THR A 297 -1.77 -9.86 -10.03
CA THR A 297 -1.87 -9.74 -8.57
C THR A 297 -2.20 -8.32 -8.09
N CYS A 298 -2.23 -7.33 -8.97
CA CYS A 298 -2.62 -5.97 -8.60
C CYS A 298 -4.12 -5.87 -8.29
N VAL A 299 -4.48 -4.94 -7.40
CA VAL A 299 -5.86 -4.44 -7.32
C VAL A 299 -6.09 -3.41 -8.42
N VAL A 300 -5.09 -2.55 -8.65
CA VAL A 300 -5.05 -1.57 -9.74
C VAL A 300 -3.69 -1.61 -10.40
N TYR A 301 -3.64 -2.02 -11.67
CA TYR A 301 -2.43 -2.06 -12.47
C TYR A 301 -2.24 -0.73 -13.25
N GLY A 302 -2.13 0.37 -12.51
CA GLY A 302 -1.81 1.69 -13.05
C GLY A 302 -0.32 1.99 -12.87
N MET A 303 0.10 2.18 -11.61
CA MET A 303 1.49 2.54 -11.29
C MET A 303 2.47 1.50 -11.82
N PRO A 304 2.29 0.17 -11.59
CA PRO A 304 3.23 -0.81 -12.14
C PRO A 304 3.21 -0.85 -13.66
N LYS A 305 2.04 -0.68 -14.29
CA LYS A 305 1.90 -0.62 -15.75
C LYS A 305 2.72 0.52 -16.35
N ALA A 306 2.70 1.70 -15.72
CA ALA A 306 3.48 2.85 -16.19
C ALA A 306 4.99 2.56 -16.21
N ILE A 307 5.50 1.81 -15.23
CA ILE A 307 6.91 1.38 -15.19
C ILE A 307 7.21 0.36 -16.28
N VAL A 308 6.32 -0.61 -16.46
CA VAL A 308 6.48 -1.71 -17.43
C VAL A 308 6.40 -1.19 -18.86
N ASP A 309 5.39 -0.39 -19.20
CA ASP A 309 5.21 0.18 -20.54
C ASP A 309 6.38 1.12 -20.91
N ALA A 310 7.00 1.77 -19.93
CA ALA A 310 8.19 2.61 -20.13
C ALA A 310 9.50 1.81 -20.24
N GLY A 311 9.46 0.47 -20.14
CA GLY A 311 10.65 -0.39 -20.22
C GLY A 311 11.61 -0.23 -19.02
N LEU A 312 11.10 0.23 -17.87
CA LEU A 312 11.92 0.54 -16.70
C LEU A 312 12.05 -0.63 -15.73
N ALA A 313 11.12 -1.58 -15.76
CA ALA A 313 11.11 -2.75 -14.86
C ALA A 313 12.16 -3.78 -15.28
N ASP A 314 13.04 -4.17 -14.35
CA ASP A 314 13.97 -5.29 -14.56
C ASP A 314 13.27 -6.65 -14.38
N GLU A 315 12.30 -6.72 -13.47
CA GLU A 315 11.50 -7.92 -13.21
C GLU A 315 10.05 -7.51 -12.94
N ILE A 316 9.10 -8.28 -13.49
CA ILE A 316 7.66 -8.16 -13.22
C ILE A 316 7.30 -9.35 -12.35
N VAL A 317 6.82 -9.10 -11.13
CA VAL A 317 6.76 -10.12 -10.08
C VAL A 317 5.36 -10.19 -9.46
N ASP A 318 4.85 -11.40 -9.26
CA ASP A 318 3.61 -11.62 -8.51
C ASP A 318 3.79 -11.25 -7.03
N ILE A 319 2.73 -10.74 -6.39
CA ILE A 319 2.82 -10.27 -5.00
C ILE A 319 3.25 -11.37 -4.01
N ASP A 320 2.97 -12.63 -4.33
CA ASP A 320 3.38 -13.81 -3.55
C ASP A 320 4.90 -14.05 -3.58
N ASP A 321 5.56 -13.68 -4.68
CA ASP A 321 7.00 -13.89 -4.87
C ASP A 321 7.82 -12.61 -4.63
N MET A 322 7.15 -11.47 -4.47
CA MET A 322 7.78 -10.14 -4.37
C MET A 322 8.79 -10.04 -3.21
N ALA A 323 8.50 -10.64 -2.05
CA ALA A 323 9.43 -10.63 -0.92
C ALA A 323 10.74 -11.36 -1.25
N GLN A 324 10.65 -12.54 -1.87
CA GLN A 324 11.82 -13.29 -2.31
C GLN A 324 12.57 -12.55 -3.42
N ALA A 325 11.86 -11.98 -4.39
CA ALA A 325 12.46 -11.18 -5.44
C ALA A 325 13.23 -9.99 -4.89
N ILE A 326 12.69 -9.28 -3.87
CA ILE A 326 13.42 -8.20 -3.18
C ILE A 326 14.74 -8.72 -2.61
N VAL A 327 14.72 -9.83 -1.88
CA VAL A 327 15.90 -10.43 -1.25
C VAL A 327 16.95 -10.81 -2.30
N ASP A 328 16.55 -11.49 -3.37
CA ASP A 328 17.47 -11.89 -4.45
C ASP A 328 18.11 -10.68 -5.14
N ASN A 329 17.33 -9.61 -5.32
CA ASN A 329 17.76 -8.39 -5.96
C ASN A 329 18.75 -7.58 -5.11
N LEU A 330 18.96 -7.90 -3.84
CA LEU A 330 20.01 -7.29 -3.03
C LEU A 330 21.43 -7.67 -3.47
N TYR A 331 21.59 -8.81 -4.15
CA TYR A 331 22.90 -9.40 -4.49
C TYR A 331 23.21 -9.43 -6.00
N LYS A 332 22.20 -9.24 -6.85
CA LYS A 332 22.33 -9.30 -8.33
C LYS A 332 23.01 -8.09 -8.94
#